data_AF-A0AAJ1N098-F1
#
_entry.id   AF-A0AAJ1N098-F1
#
_cell.length_a   1.000
_cell.length_b   1.000
_cell.length_c   1.000
_cell.angle_alpha   90.00
_cell.angle_beta   90.00
_cell.angle_gamma   90.00
#
_symmetry.space_group_name_H-M   'P 1'
#
loop_
_entity.id
_entity.type
_entity.pdbx_description
1 polymer ?
#
loop_
_entity_poly.entity_id
_entity_poly.type
_entity_poly.pdbx_seq_one_letter_code
_entity_poly.pdbx_strand_id
1 'polypeptide(L)'
;MRYERNPYGAQNEQWEQEEEAAAYQEMMAEEQGDKALELYNQLPQEAEAVLSPKMIEFFGKLLDENSDALERLNNLLYALSLLEVQRREAA
;
A
#
# COMPACT_ATOMS: atom_id res chain seq x y z
N MET A 1 30.65 1.36 43.72
CA MET A 1 30.10 1.10 42.38
C MET A 1 30.46 2.29 41.49
N ARG A 2 31.47 2.18 40.63
CA ARG A 2 31.66 3.16 39.55
C ARG A 2 30.59 2.83 38.51
N TYR A 3 29.64 3.73 38.30
CA TYR A 3 28.80 3.64 37.11
C TYR A 3 29.73 3.84 35.93
N GLU A 4 30.06 2.76 35.22
CA GLU A 4 30.65 2.85 33.89
C GLU A 4 29.61 3.55 33.02
N ARG A 5 29.77 4.86 32.87
CA ARG A 5 28.96 5.65 31.95
C ARG A 5 29.31 5.15 30.56
N ASN A 6 28.51 4.23 30.02
CA ASN A 6 28.65 3.75 28.65
C ASN A 6 28.69 5.00 27.75
N PRO A 7 29.85 5.34 27.14
CA PRO A 7 29.98 6.58 26.38
C PRO A 7 29.09 6.60 25.14
N TYR A 8 28.57 5.43 24.75
CA TYR A 8 27.62 5.23 23.67
C TYR A 8 26.20 4.96 24.16
N GLY A 9 25.91 4.99 25.47
CA GLY A 9 24.57 4.65 25.99
C GLY A 9 23.45 5.50 25.39
N ALA A 10 23.69 6.82 25.25
CA ALA A 10 22.74 7.72 24.60
C ALA A 10 22.64 7.53 23.07
N GLN A 11 23.72 7.02 22.43
CA GLN A 11 23.73 6.73 20.99
C GLN A 11 23.03 5.40 20.71
N ASN A 12 23.23 4.39 21.57
CA ASN A 12 22.55 3.12 21.52
C ASN A 12 21.04 3.29 21.75
N GLU A 13 20.63 4.11 22.74
CA GLU A 13 19.22 4.41 22.98
C GLU A 13 18.55 5.11 21.78
N GLN A 14 19.27 6.00 21.09
CA GLN A 14 18.77 6.64 19.87
C GLN A 14 18.62 5.65 18.72
N TRP A 15 19.61 4.78 18.51
CA TRP A 15 19.54 3.77 17.46
C TRP A 15 18.44 2.73 17.71
N GLU A 16 18.26 2.30 18.97
CA GLU A 16 17.17 1.41 19.35
C GLU A 16 15.79 2.05 19.06
N GLN A 17 15.63 3.34 19.34
CA GLN A 17 14.39 4.06 19.01
C GLN A 17 14.18 4.22 17.50
N GLU A 18 15.24 4.50 16.73
CA GLU A 18 15.15 4.60 15.28
C GLU A 18 14.81 3.25 14.63
N GLU A 19 15.40 2.15 15.09
CA GLU A 19 15.08 0.80 14.65
C GLU A 19 13.64 0.40 15.01
N GLU A 20 13.20 0.67 16.24
CA GLU A 20 11.83 0.38 16.67
C GLU A 20 10.80 1.21 15.90
N ALA A 21 11.09 2.48 15.63
CA ALA A 21 10.24 3.33 14.81
C ALA A 21 10.18 2.84 13.35
N ALA A 22 11.30 2.41 12.78
CA ALA A 22 11.33 1.84 11.44
C ALA A 22 10.52 0.54 11.36
N ALA A 23 10.71 -0.38 12.31
CA ALA A 23 9.97 -1.62 12.40
C ALA A 23 8.46 -1.37 12.57
N TYR A 24 8.08 -0.37 13.38
CA TYR A 24 6.68 0.02 13.53
C TYR A 24 6.09 0.55 12.22
N GLN A 25 6.84 1.37 11.46
CA GLN A 25 6.38 1.84 10.15
C GLN A 25 6.23 0.71 9.14
N GLU A 26 7.15 -0.26 9.13
CA GLU A 26 7.05 -1.44 8.26
C GLU A 26 5.80 -2.27 8.57
N MET A 27 5.56 -2.57 9.85
CA MET A 27 4.35 -3.27 10.31
C MET A 27 3.07 -2.54 9.89
N MET A 28 3.02 -1.22 10.08
CA MET A 28 1.86 -0.42 9.65
C MET A 28 1.67 -0.46 8.12
N ALA A 29 2.75 -0.44 7.35
CA ALA A 29 2.69 -0.54 5.90
C ALA A 29 2.20 -1.91 5.43
N GLU A 30 2.61 -3.00 6.08
CA GLU A 30 2.10 -4.34 5.83
C GLU A 30 0.61 -4.44 6.12
N GLU A 31 0.15 -3.97 7.29
CA GLU A 31 -1.28 -3.96 7.63
C GLU A 31 -2.12 -3.16 6.63
N GLN A 32 -1.61 -2.02 6.18
CA GLN A 32 -2.26 -1.21 5.15
C GLN A 32 -2.32 -1.93 3.81
N GLY A 33 -1.27 -2.66 3.45
CA GLY A 33 -1.21 -3.51 2.27
C GLY A 33 -2.25 -4.63 2.30
N ASP A 34 -2.38 -5.32 3.43
CA ASP A 34 -3.36 -6.40 3.61
C ASP A 34 -4.79 -5.86 3.48
N LYS A 35 -5.11 -4.75 4.16
CA LYS A 35 -6.43 -4.09 4.06
C LYS A 35 -6.72 -3.60 2.64
N ALA A 36 -5.69 -3.10 1.94
CA ALA A 36 -5.83 -2.66 0.55
C ALA A 36 -6.13 -3.83 -0.38
N LEU A 37 -5.47 -4.97 -0.17
CA LEU A 37 -5.70 -6.19 -0.92
C LEU A 37 -7.11 -6.74 -0.67
N GLU A 38 -7.58 -6.74 0.58
CA GLU A 38 -8.95 -7.12 0.92
C GLU A 38 -9.98 -6.24 0.20
N LEU A 39 -9.77 -4.92 0.19
CA LEU A 39 -10.66 -3.99 -0.50
C LEU A 39 -10.61 -4.17 -2.01
N TYR A 40 -9.42 -4.35 -2.58
CA TYR A 40 -9.23 -4.64 -4.01
C TYR A 40 -9.97 -5.92 -4.43
N ASN A 41 -9.89 -6.97 -3.63
CA ASN A 41 -10.56 -8.25 -3.91
C ASN A 41 -12.10 -8.18 -3.85
N GLN A 42 -12.66 -7.12 -3.24
CA GLN A 42 -14.10 -6.86 -3.26
C GLN A 42 -14.55 -6.10 -4.50
N LEU A 43 -13.63 -5.55 -5.29
CA LEU A 43 -13.95 -4.83 -6.52
C LEU A 43 -14.28 -5.84 -7.64
N PRO A 44 -15.13 -5.44 -8.60
CA PRO A 44 -15.34 -6.22 -9.81
C PRO A 44 -14.00 -6.40 -10.55
N GLN A 45 -13.73 -7.62 -10.99
CA GLN A 45 -12.50 -7.92 -11.75
C GLN A 45 -12.68 -7.70 -13.25
N GLU A 46 -13.92 -7.67 -13.74
CA GLU A 46 -14.20 -7.34 -15.14
C GLU A 46 -14.03 -5.84 -15.39
N ALA A 47 -13.21 -5.48 -16.38
CA ALA A 47 -13.00 -4.09 -16.77
C ALA A 47 -14.32 -3.36 -17.10
N GLU A 48 -15.31 -4.08 -17.64
CA GLU A 48 -16.63 -3.55 -17.97
C GLU A 48 -17.46 -3.13 -16.75
N ALA A 49 -17.20 -3.75 -15.59
CA ALA A 49 -17.91 -3.45 -14.35
C ALA A 49 -17.25 -2.29 -13.56
N VAL A 50 -15.98 -2.00 -13.86
CA VAL A 50 -15.19 -0.93 -13.23
C VAL A 50 -15.25 0.36 -14.03
N LEU A 51 -15.18 0.26 -15.36
CA LEU A 51 -15.05 1.41 -16.24
C LEU A 51 -16.41 1.93 -16.67
N SER A 52 -16.51 3.25 -16.85
CA SER A 52 -17.71 3.85 -17.43
C SER A 52 -17.88 3.41 -18.90
N PRO A 53 -19.11 3.38 -19.43
CA PRO A 53 -19.37 3.00 -20.82
C PRO A 53 -18.50 3.75 -21.83
N LYS A 54 -18.28 5.06 -21.60
CA LYS A 54 -17.44 5.89 -22.44
C LYS A 54 -15.96 5.50 -22.38
N MET A 55 -15.46 5.03 -21.23
CA MET A 55 -14.09 4.52 -21.14
C MET A 55 -13.94 3.18 -21.84
N ILE A 56 -14.95 2.31 -21.80
CA ILE A 56 -14.97 1.04 -22.53
C ILE A 56 -14.94 1.29 -24.04
N GLU A 57 -15.65 2.31 -24.55
CA GLU A 57 -15.58 2.71 -25.97
C GLU A 57 -14.15 3.05 -26.44
N PHE A 58 -13.35 3.69 -25.58
CA PHE A 58 -11.98 4.08 -25.92
C PHE A 58 -10.95 2.99 -25.63
N PHE A 59 -11.11 2.25 -24.53
CA PHE A 59 -10.07 1.37 -23.98
C PHE A 59 -10.47 -0.10 -23.93
N GLY A 60 -11.74 -0.46 -24.12
CA GLY A 60 -12.23 -1.83 -23.99
C GLY A 60 -11.47 -2.82 -24.85
N LYS A 61 -11.34 -2.52 -26.15
CA LYS A 61 -10.55 -3.36 -27.07
C LYS A 61 -9.08 -3.52 -26.66
N LEU A 62 -8.49 -2.46 -26.11
CA LEU A 62 -7.11 -2.52 -25.60
C LEU A 62 -7.02 -3.44 -24.37
N LEU A 63 -8.00 -3.37 -23.47
CA LEU A 63 -8.02 -4.18 -22.25
C LEU A 63 -8.32 -5.66 -22.54
N ASP A 64 -9.10 -5.95 -23.58
CA ASP A 64 -9.41 -7.32 -24.01
C ASP A 64 -8.23 -7.99 -24.73
N GLU A 65 -7.52 -7.25 -25.59
CA GLU A 65 -6.46 -7.80 -26.45
C GLU A 65 -5.06 -7.71 -25.83
N ASN A 66 -4.85 -6.89 -24.79
CA ASN A 66 -3.54 -6.63 -24.20
C ASN A 66 -3.52 -6.88 -22.69
N SER A 67 -2.91 -8.00 -22.29
CA SER A 67 -2.72 -8.40 -20.88
C SER A 67 -2.04 -7.33 -20.05
N ASP A 68 -1.06 -6.60 -20.61
CA ASP A 68 -0.32 -5.57 -19.90
C ASP A 68 -1.21 -4.36 -19.60
N ALA A 69 -2.17 -4.06 -20.48
CA ALA A 69 -3.14 -3.00 -20.24
C ALA A 69 -4.11 -3.38 -19.10
N LEU A 70 -4.57 -4.62 -19.06
CA LEU A 70 -5.39 -5.14 -17.98
C LEU A 70 -4.63 -5.19 -16.65
N GLU A 71 -3.37 -5.60 -16.66
CA GLU A 71 -2.50 -5.57 -15.48
C GLU A 71 -2.34 -4.14 -14.94
N ARG A 72 -2.13 -3.15 -15.83
CA ARG A 72 -2.05 -1.74 -15.43
C ARG A 72 -3.34 -1.23 -14.80
N LEU A 73 -4.51 -1.66 -15.30
CA LEU A 73 -5.80 -1.34 -14.69
C LEU A 73 -5.90 -1.94 -13.28
N ASN A 74 -5.52 -3.21 -13.11
CA ASN A 74 -5.52 -3.88 -11.82
C ASN A 74 -4.57 -3.21 -10.81
N ASN A 75 -3.36 -2.83 -11.24
CA ASN A 75 -2.41 -2.10 -10.42
C ASN A 75 -2.96 -0.73 -9.98
N LEU A 76 -3.69 -0.03 -10.87
CA LEU A 76 -4.36 1.23 -10.53
C LEU A 76 -5.44 1.02 -9.48
N LEU A 77 -6.28 0.00 -9.63
CA LEU A 77 -7.34 -0.32 -8.67
C LEU A 77 -6.78 -0.68 -7.29
N TYR A 78 -5.69 -1.44 -7.24
CA TYR A 78 -4.98 -1.71 -6.00
C TYR A 78 -4.43 -0.43 -5.36
N ALA A 79 -3.78 0.44 -6.14
CA ALA A 79 -3.24 1.71 -5.65
C ALA A 79 -4.33 2.63 -5.08
N LEU A 80 -5.50 2.69 -5.71
CA LEU A 80 -6.66 3.41 -5.19
C LEU A 80 -7.18 2.80 -3.88
N SER A 81 -7.15 1.47 -3.77
CA SER A 81 -7.55 0.75 -2.57
C SER A 81 -6.64 1.08 -1.38
N LEU A 82 -5.33 1.10 -1.62
CA LEU A 82 -4.33 1.51 -0.63
C LEU A 82 -4.52 2.96 -0.19
N LEU A 83 -4.75 3.87 -1.14
CA LEU A 83 -4.98 5.27 -0.85
C LEU A 83 -6.23 5.48 0.03
N GLU A 84 -7.30 4.71 -0.22
CA GLU A 84 -8.52 4.78 0.57
C GLU A 84 -8.32 4.24 2.00
N VAL A 85 -7.55 3.16 2.18
CA VAL A 85 -7.18 2.64 3.50
C VAL A 85 -6.40 3.70 4.28
N GLN A 86 -5.36 4.28 3.67
CA GLN A 86 -4.55 5.33 4.28
C GLN A 86 -5.39 6.55 4.67
N ARG A 87 -6.32 6.96 3.81
CA ARG A 87 -7.25 8.07 4.09
C ARG A 87 -8.16 7.78 5.27
N ARG A 88 -8.64 6.55 5.44
CA ARG A 88 -9.52 6.14 6.56
C ARG A 88 -8.77 6.08 7.87
N GLU A 89 -7.52 5.64 7.86
CA GLU A 89 -6.69 5.55 9.07
C GLU A 89 -6.15 6.92 9.52
N ALA A 90 -6.05 7.88 8.61
CA ALA A 90 -5.63 9.26 8.90
C ALA A 90 -6.77 10.18 9.38
N ALA A 91 -8.04 9.71 9.37
CA ALA A 91 -9.24 10.47 9.73
C ALA A 91 -9.71 10.17 11.15
#